data_AF-A0A2D8C419-F1
#
_entry.id   AF-A0A2D8C419-F1
#
_cell.length_a   1.000
_cell.length_b   1.000
_cell.length_c   1.000
_cell.angle_alpha   90.00
_cell.angle_beta   90.00
_cell.angle_gamma   90.00
#
_symmetry.space_group_name_H-M   'P 1'
#
loop_
_entity.id
_entity.type
_entity.pdbx_description
1 polymer ?
#
loop_
_entity_poly.entity_id
_entity_poly.type
_entity_poly.pdbx_seq_one_letter_code
_entity_poly.pdbx_strand_id
1 'polypeptide(L)'
;MECNFKTFKRRFRISSENQALQEVDNLLESIAGFPYWVNKMKIIQQQVFNHEPAWEDLFPDCIFYQGKLILKFIYAGEHLINCRPSPLVSAQWDKIISNQPQDIKLKNYPDYVKLLVESPKHLTSEEILDPCSFLNKFYRKRSAIQWAKRWNQFREYATFTYSICEGDEGEYLEDFEYFLKLVEAIYLIHLSQKYIPLANS
;
A
#
# COMPACT_ATOMS: atom_id res chain seq x y z
N MET A 1 -25.62 0.53 -10.03
CA MET A 1 -24.29 1.16 -9.86
C MET A 1 -23.17 0.45 -10.67
N GLU A 2 -23.45 -0.18 -11.82
CA GLU A 2 -22.43 -0.95 -12.57
C GLU A 2 -21.61 -0.13 -13.60
N CYS A 3 -22.11 1.03 -14.05
CA CYS A 3 -21.48 1.81 -15.11
C CYS A 3 -20.13 2.44 -14.72
N ASN A 4 -19.91 2.77 -13.45
CA ASN A 4 -18.65 3.36 -13.01
C ASN A 4 -17.50 2.33 -13.08
N PHE A 5 -17.75 1.07 -12.71
CA PHE A 5 -16.71 0.04 -12.56
C PHE A 5 -16.02 -0.35 -13.87
N LYS A 6 -16.77 -0.44 -14.99
CA LYS A 6 -16.20 -0.71 -16.32
C LYS A 6 -15.23 0.39 -16.77
N THR A 7 -15.53 1.64 -16.42
CA THR A 7 -14.69 2.81 -16.74
C THR A 7 -13.41 2.83 -15.89
N PHE A 8 -13.49 2.39 -14.63
CA PHE A 8 -12.33 2.26 -13.73
C PHE A 8 -11.32 1.21 -14.23
N LYS A 9 -11.77 0.04 -14.68
CA LYS A 9 -10.88 -1.02 -15.21
C LYS A 9 -10.04 -0.55 -16.41
N ARG A 10 -10.56 0.38 -17.22
CA ARG A 10 -9.85 0.93 -18.39
C ARG A 10 -8.82 1.99 -18.00
N ARG A 11 -9.01 2.69 -16.88
CA ARG A 11 -8.18 3.83 -16.42
C ARG A 11 -6.99 3.43 -15.56
N PHE A 12 -7.04 2.27 -14.92
CA PHE A 12 -5.98 1.72 -14.06
C PHE A 12 -5.33 0.46 -14.67
N ARG A 13 -5.32 0.37 -16.00
CA ARG A 13 -4.80 -0.79 -16.70
C ARG A 13 -3.28 -0.81 -16.61
N ILE A 14 -2.78 -1.55 -15.63
CA ILE A 14 -1.39 -1.99 -15.57
C ILE A 14 -1.32 -3.31 -16.32
N SER A 15 -0.31 -3.48 -17.17
CA SER A 15 -0.15 -4.67 -18.00
C SER A 15 1.18 -5.39 -17.77
N SER A 16 2.10 -4.78 -17.03
CA SER A 16 3.43 -5.32 -16.78
C SER A 16 3.98 -4.88 -15.43
N GLU A 17 4.98 -5.61 -14.93
CA GLU A 17 5.75 -5.26 -13.74
C GLU A 17 6.40 -3.88 -13.88
N ASN A 18 7.03 -3.58 -15.02
CA ASN A 18 7.66 -2.28 -15.27
C ASN A 18 6.65 -1.13 -15.21
N GLN A 19 5.45 -1.32 -15.76
CA GLN A 19 4.40 -0.30 -15.67
C GLN A 19 3.91 -0.15 -14.23
N ALA A 20 3.84 -1.25 -13.46
CA ALA A 20 3.48 -1.20 -12.05
C ALA A 20 4.50 -0.40 -11.24
N LEU A 21 5.79 -0.65 -11.44
CA LEU A 21 6.88 0.11 -10.81
C LEU A 21 6.80 1.59 -11.19
N GLN A 22 6.64 1.92 -12.47
CA GLN A 22 6.50 3.31 -12.92
C GLN A 22 5.30 4.03 -12.27
N GLU A 23 4.16 3.36 -12.14
CA GLU A 23 2.99 3.94 -11.46
C GLU A 23 3.23 4.16 -9.96
N VAL A 24 3.97 3.25 -9.33
CA VAL A 24 4.36 3.36 -7.92
C VAL A 24 5.38 4.48 -7.72
N ASP A 25 6.38 4.60 -8.59
CA ASP A 25 7.34 5.70 -8.62
C ASP A 25 6.59 7.04 -8.73
N ASN A 26 5.67 7.16 -9.68
CA ASN A 26 4.86 8.36 -9.88
C ASN A 26 4.04 8.75 -8.64
N LEU A 27 3.60 7.77 -7.83
CA LEU A 27 2.85 8.02 -6.61
C LEU A 27 3.76 8.43 -5.46
N LEU A 28 4.88 7.73 -5.28
CA LEU A 28 5.77 7.87 -4.13
C LEU A 28 6.82 8.98 -4.27
N GLU A 29 7.21 9.31 -5.50
CA GLU A 29 8.17 10.39 -5.82
C GLU A 29 7.47 11.72 -6.16
N SER A 30 6.14 11.74 -6.15
CA SER A 30 5.40 13.00 -6.20
C SER A 30 5.66 13.85 -4.94
N ILE A 31 5.03 15.03 -4.85
CA ILE A 31 5.03 15.85 -3.61
C ILE A 31 4.57 15.01 -2.39
N ALA A 32 3.83 13.93 -2.61
CA ALA A 32 3.41 12.97 -1.59
C ALA A 32 4.37 11.78 -1.46
N GLY A 33 5.11 11.71 -0.36
CA GLY A 33 5.91 10.52 0.01
C GLY A 33 5.09 9.40 0.67
N PHE A 34 5.73 8.28 1.01
CA PHE A 34 5.08 7.14 1.68
C PHE A 34 4.24 7.51 2.93
N PRO A 35 4.73 8.35 3.88
CA PRO A 35 3.94 8.74 5.06
C PRO A 35 2.63 9.45 4.70
N TYR A 36 2.60 10.18 3.59
CA TYR A 36 1.39 10.83 3.11
C TYR A 36 0.32 9.78 2.76
N TRP A 37 0.67 8.72 2.04
CA TRP A 37 -0.28 7.70 1.60
C TRP A 37 -0.84 6.88 2.76
N VAL A 38 0.01 6.53 3.73
CA VAL A 38 -0.44 5.89 4.99
C VAL A 38 -1.40 6.82 5.74
N ASN A 39 -1.07 8.10 5.86
CA ASN A 39 -1.94 9.07 6.53
C ASN A 39 -3.28 9.24 5.80
N LYS A 40 -3.30 9.28 4.47
CA LYS A 40 -4.55 9.36 3.70
C LYS A 40 -5.42 8.13 3.85
N MET A 41 -4.84 6.92 3.91
CA MET A 41 -5.60 5.72 4.25
C MET A 41 -6.23 5.81 5.65
N LYS A 42 -5.47 6.27 6.65
CA LYS A 42 -5.96 6.45 8.02
C LYS A 42 -7.08 7.48 8.11
N ILE A 43 -6.98 8.60 7.39
CA ILE A 43 -8.06 9.59 7.34
C ILE A 43 -9.31 8.97 6.72
N ILE A 44 -9.20 8.25 5.59
CA ILE A 44 -10.35 7.57 4.98
C ILE A 44 -10.96 6.55 5.95
N GLN A 45 -10.12 5.76 6.63
CA GLN A 45 -10.57 4.84 7.68
C GLN A 45 -11.36 5.56 8.77
N GLN A 46 -10.82 6.64 9.33
CA GLN A 46 -11.50 7.44 10.35
C GLN A 46 -12.84 7.97 9.86
N GLN A 47 -12.91 8.49 8.63
CA GLN A 47 -14.16 8.99 8.06
C GLN A 47 -15.21 7.88 7.86
N VAL A 48 -14.78 6.64 7.58
CA VAL A 48 -15.69 5.49 7.46
C VAL A 48 -16.32 5.11 8.81
N PHE A 49 -15.54 5.14 9.90
CA PHE A 49 -15.98 4.66 11.21
C PHE A 49 -16.48 5.77 12.15
N ASN A 50 -16.13 7.02 11.92
CA ASN A 50 -16.57 8.13 12.77
C ASN A 50 -18.06 8.43 12.55
N HIS A 51 -18.80 8.56 13.66
CA HIS A 51 -20.19 9.00 13.65
C HIS A 51 -20.35 10.48 13.28
N GLU A 52 -19.29 11.27 13.44
CA GLU A 52 -19.23 12.69 13.08
C GLU A 52 -18.04 12.92 12.14
N PRO A 53 -18.25 12.91 10.82
CA PRO A 53 -17.18 13.14 9.87
C PRO A 53 -16.62 14.57 9.98
N ALA A 54 -15.32 14.69 10.23
CA ALA A 54 -14.61 15.95 10.34
C ALA A 54 -14.33 16.53 8.93
N TRP A 55 -15.35 17.14 8.31
CA TRP A 55 -15.22 17.74 6.98
C TRP A 55 -14.27 18.93 6.90
N GLU A 56 -13.93 19.50 8.06
CA GLU A 56 -12.95 20.58 8.19
C GLU A 56 -11.54 20.13 7.78
N ASP A 57 -11.23 18.84 7.95
CA ASP A 57 -9.90 18.27 7.67
C ASP A 57 -9.76 17.67 6.27
N LEU A 58 -10.86 17.25 5.63
CA LEU A 58 -10.84 16.63 4.31
C LEU A 58 -12.17 16.78 3.56
N PHE A 59 -12.18 17.60 2.50
CA PHE A 59 -13.34 17.72 1.62
C PHE A 59 -13.68 16.38 0.94
N PRO A 60 -14.97 16.08 0.67
CA PRO A 60 -15.39 14.87 -0.04
C PRO A 60 -14.65 14.65 -1.36
N ASP A 61 -14.42 15.72 -2.14
CA ASP A 61 -13.68 15.63 -3.41
C ASP A 61 -12.23 15.17 -3.21
N CYS A 62 -11.59 15.56 -2.11
CA CYS A 62 -10.26 15.10 -1.74
C CYS A 62 -10.26 13.60 -1.40
N ILE A 63 -11.29 13.11 -0.69
CA ILE A 63 -11.50 11.67 -0.43
C ILE A 63 -11.66 10.92 -1.74
N PHE A 64 -12.49 11.42 -2.66
CA PHE A 64 -12.70 10.79 -3.96
C PHE A 64 -11.40 10.73 -4.78
N TYR A 65 -10.66 11.83 -4.83
CA TYR A 65 -9.39 11.91 -5.56
C TYR A 65 -8.32 10.99 -4.95
N GLN A 66 -8.08 11.07 -3.64
CA GLN A 66 -7.07 10.26 -2.96
C GLN A 66 -7.43 8.77 -2.98
N GLY A 67 -8.70 8.44 -2.72
CA GLY A 67 -9.19 7.07 -2.83
C GLY A 67 -9.04 6.51 -4.25
N LYS A 68 -9.22 7.34 -5.27
CA LYS A 68 -8.95 6.92 -6.65
C LYS A 68 -7.46 6.65 -6.91
N LEU A 69 -6.54 7.37 -6.27
CA LEU A 69 -5.11 7.10 -6.39
C LEU A 69 -4.70 5.81 -5.66
N ILE A 70 -5.36 5.46 -4.55
CA ILE A 70 -5.11 4.19 -3.86
C ILE A 70 -5.45 2.96 -4.71
N LEU A 71 -6.39 3.08 -5.65
CA LEU A 71 -6.63 2.01 -6.64
C LEU A 71 -5.39 1.66 -7.45
N LYS A 72 -4.48 2.62 -7.69
CA LYS A 72 -3.22 2.35 -8.39
C LYS A 72 -2.33 1.40 -7.60
N PHE A 73 -2.25 1.55 -6.27
CA PHE A 73 -1.52 0.60 -5.42
C PHE A 73 -2.15 -0.81 -5.52
N ILE A 74 -3.48 -0.92 -5.49
CA ILE A 74 -4.18 -2.21 -5.61
C ILE A 74 -3.90 -2.89 -6.94
N TYR A 75 -3.85 -2.17 -8.05
CA TYR A 75 -3.53 -2.78 -9.35
C TYR A 75 -2.03 -3.00 -9.54
N ALA A 76 -1.18 -2.12 -9.02
CA ALA A 76 0.26 -2.28 -9.11
C ALA A 76 0.71 -3.51 -8.33
N GLY A 77 0.20 -3.70 -7.11
CA GLY A 77 0.54 -4.84 -6.27
C GLY A 77 0.30 -6.20 -6.96
N GLU A 78 -0.75 -6.33 -7.79
CA GLU A 78 -1.05 -7.58 -8.52
C GLU A 78 0.08 -7.97 -9.48
N HIS A 79 0.74 -6.98 -10.08
CA HIS A 79 1.85 -7.18 -10.99
C HIS A 79 3.21 -7.26 -10.28
N LEU A 80 3.28 -6.86 -9.00
CA LEU A 80 4.50 -6.91 -8.19
C LEU A 80 4.63 -8.20 -7.38
N ILE A 81 3.63 -9.09 -7.39
CA ILE A 81 3.63 -10.36 -6.66
C ILE A 81 4.88 -11.22 -6.94
N ASN A 82 5.37 -11.17 -8.17
CA ASN A 82 6.52 -11.96 -8.63
C ASN A 82 7.79 -11.11 -8.76
N CYS A 83 7.74 -9.85 -8.35
CA CYS A 83 8.92 -9.00 -8.37
C CYS A 83 9.98 -9.66 -7.48
N ARG A 84 11.26 -9.61 -7.91
CA ARG A 84 12.31 -10.38 -7.23
C ARG A 84 12.30 -10.06 -5.74
N PRO A 85 12.40 -11.09 -4.87
CA PRO A 85 12.37 -10.89 -3.43
C PRO A 85 13.41 -9.85 -3.02
N SER A 86 13.05 -9.03 -2.04
CA SER A 86 13.97 -8.07 -1.46
C SER A 86 15.26 -8.81 -1.06
N PRO A 87 16.46 -8.24 -1.29
CA PRO A 87 17.70 -8.79 -0.77
C PRO A 87 17.70 -8.92 0.76
N LEU A 88 16.69 -8.35 1.43
CA LEU A 88 16.39 -8.56 2.83
C LEU A 88 15.93 -9.98 3.20
N VAL A 89 15.55 -10.85 2.25
CA VAL A 89 15.14 -12.24 2.58
C VAL A 89 16.25 -13.01 3.33
N SER A 90 17.52 -12.60 3.20
CA SER A 90 18.65 -13.13 3.98
C SER A 90 19.05 -12.30 5.21
N ALA A 91 18.43 -11.14 5.45
CA ALA A 91 18.84 -10.21 6.49
C ALA A 91 18.10 -10.45 7.82
N GLN A 92 18.80 -10.28 8.93
CA GLN A 92 18.23 -10.43 10.28
C GLN A 92 17.58 -9.11 10.72
N TRP A 93 16.26 -9.01 10.65
CA TRP A 93 15.51 -7.77 10.94
C TRP A 93 15.81 -7.17 12.30
N ASP A 94 15.94 -8.00 13.33
CA ASP A 94 16.28 -7.54 14.69
C ASP A 94 17.59 -6.73 14.71
N LYS A 95 18.52 -7.05 13.80
CA LYS A 95 19.79 -6.35 13.64
C LYS A 95 19.68 -5.08 12.81
N ILE A 96 18.77 -5.03 11.84
CA ILE A 96 18.49 -3.82 11.05
C ILE A 96 17.77 -2.78 11.94
N ILE A 97 16.75 -3.20 12.69
CA ILE A 97 16.00 -2.32 13.62
C ILE A 97 16.91 -1.78 14.73
N SER A 98 17.88 -2.58 15.20
CA SER A 98 18.88 -2.14 16.19
C SER A 98 20.03 -1.31 15.60
N ASN A 99 19.93 -0.82 14.35
CA ASN A 99 20.95 -0.04 13.65
C ASN A 99 22.31 -0.75 13.49
N GLN A 100 22.33 -2.08 13.49
CA GLN A 100 23.54 -2.89 13.27
C GLN A 100 23.43 -3.78 12.02
N PRO A 101 23.40 -3.21 10.80
CA PRO A 101 23.40 -4.01 9.59
C PRO A 101 24.70 -4.83 9.50
N GLN A 102 24.62 -6.13 9.79
CA GLN A 102 25.75 -7.06 9.64
C GLN A 102 25.96 -7.46 8.18
N ASP A 103 24.95 -7.26 7.32
CA ASP A 103 25.04 -7.55 5.89
C ASP A 103 25.88 -6.47 5.18
N ILE A 104 27.02 -6.90 4.64
CA ILE A 104 27.96 -6.06 3.89
C ILE A 104 27.26 -5.37 2.71
N LYS A 105 26.23 -6.00 2.13
CA LYS A 105 25.46 -5.39 1.03
C LYS A 105 24.63 -4.21 1.51
N LEU A 106 23.95 -4.31 2.66
CA LEU A 106 23.11 -3.23 3.19
C LEU A 106 23.95 -2.05 3.72
N LYS A 107 25.18 -2.30 4.18
CA LYS A 107 26.12 -1.23 4.55
C LYS A 107 26.41 -0.26 3.40
N ASN A 108 26.30 -0.71 2.15
CA ASN A 108 26.50 0.12 0.97
C ASN A 108 25.28 0.99 0.62
N TYR A 109 24.14 0.81 1.32
CA TYR A 109 22.89 1.53 1.07
C TYR A 109 22.32 2.14 2.37
N PRO A 110 23.02 3.10 3.01
CA PRO A 110 22.61 3.66 4.29
C PRO A 110 21.24 4.36 4.25
N ASP A 111 20.91 5.02 3.13
CA ASP A 111 19.61 5.67 2.94
C ASP A 111 18.46 4.65 2.86
N TYR A 112 18.70 3.51 2.20
CA TYR A 112 17.74 2.41 2.14
C TYR A 112 17.47 1.86 3.54
N VAL A 113 18.52 1.63 4.35
CA VAL A 113 18.39 1.17 5.74
C VAL A 113 17.62 2.18 6.60
N LYS A 114 17.90 3.48 6.46
CA LYS A 114 17.17 4.51 7.19
C LYS A 114 15.68 4.51 6.86
N LEU A 115 15.35 4.51 5.57
CA LEU A 115 13.95 4.49 5.11
C LEU A 115 13.22 3.22 5.56
N LEU A 116 13.92 2.08 5.58
CA LEU A 116 13.43 0.81 6.07
C LEU A 116 13.10 0.81 7.57
N VAL A 117 13.90 1.48 8.41
CA VAL A 117 13.64 1.56 9.86
C VAL A 117 12.50 2.52 10.18
N GLU A 118 12.37 3.60 9.40
CA GLU A 118 11.40 4.66 9.68
C GLU A 118 9.98 4.37 9.15
N SER A 119 9.82 3.43 8.21
CA SER A 119 8.61 3.35 7.37
C SER A 119 7.58 2.26 7.71
N PRO A 120 7.86 0.95 7.66
CA PRO A 120 6.85 -0.08 7.87
C PRO A 120 6.43 -0.14 9.35
N LYS A 121 5.14 0.04 9.61
CA LYS A 121 4.54 0.00 10.96
C LYS A 121 3.41 -1.01 11.07
N HIS A 122 2.87 -1.49 9.95
CA HIS A 122 1.71 -2.38 9.92
C HIS A 122 2.11 -3.79 9.50
N LEU A 123 3.13 -3.97 8.66
CA LEU A 123 3.68 -5.28 8.31
C LEU A 123 4.40 -5.93 9.52
N THR A 124 4.24 -7.24 9.65
CA THR A 124 5.02 -8.07 10.57
C THR A 124 6.46 -8.21 10.08
N SER A 125 7.40 -8.54 10.97
CA SER A 125 8.80 -8.75 10.60
C SER A 125 8.97 -9.77 9.46
N GLU A 126 8.17 -10.83 9.43
CA GLU A 126 8.16 -11.82 8.34
C GLU A 126 7.70 -11.22 7.01
N GLU A 127 6.62 -10.43 7.02
CA GLU A 127 6.08 -9.79 5.82
C GLU A 127 7.02 -8.69 5.30
N ILE A 128 7.82 -8.06 6.16
CA ILE A 128 8.82 -7.09 5.71
C ILE A 128 10.01 -7.79 5.01
N LEU A 129 10.39 -9.01 5.43
CA LEU A 129 11.43 -9.79 4.71
C LEU A 129 10.95 -10.20 3.32
N ASP A 130 9.68 -10.60 3.22
CA ASP A 130 9.08 -11.08 1.98
C ASP A 130 7.75 -10.37 1.68
N PRO A 131 7.80 -9.09 1.26
CA PRO A 131 6.61 -8.32 0.93
C PRO A 131 5.84 -8.94 -0.25
N CYS A 132 6.52 -9.65 -1.16
CA CYS A 132 5.90 -10.37 -2.27
C CYS A 132 5.02 -11.54 -1.79
N SER A 133 5.46 -12.26 -0.76
CA SER A 133 4.63 -13.29 -0.10
C SER A 133 3.41 -12.68 0.61
N PHE A 134 3.55 -11.50 1.23
CA PHE A 134 2.38 -10.77 1.71
C PHE A 134 1.43 -10.43 0.55
N LEU A 135 1.91 -9.88 -0.56
CA LEU A 135 1.05 -9.58 -1.73
C LEU A 135 0.34 -10.84 -2.22
N ASN A 136 1.04 -11.98 -2.30
CA ASN A 136 0.41 -13.26 -2.61
C ASN A 136 -0.75 -13.59 -1.65
N LYS A 137 -0.55 -13.45 -0.33
CA LYS A 137 -1.61 -13.68 0.67
C LYS A 137 -2.76 -12.68 0.51
N PHE A 138 -2.46 -11.41 0.28
CA PHE A 138 -3.43 -10.33 0.05
C PHE A 138 -4.34 -10.67 -1.14
N TYR A 139 -3.77 -11.05 -2.29
CA TYR A 139 -4.55 -11.39 -3.49
C TYR A 139 -5.20 -12.79 -3.47
N ARG A 140 -4.72 -13.70 -2.62
CA ARG A 140 -5.43 -14.96 -2.31
C ARG A 140 -6.70 -14.72 -1.51
N LYS A 141 -6.70 -13.75 -0.59
CA LYS A 141 -7.90 -13.39 0.19
C LYS A 141 -8.99 -12.84 -0.74
N ARG A 142 -8.64 -11.90 -1.63
CA ARG A 142 -9.53 -11.36 -2.66
C ARG A 142 -8.72 -10.98 -3.92
N SER A 143 -9.27 -11.19 -5.10
CA SER A 143 -8.65 -10.71 -6.35
C SER A 143 -8.51 -9.17 -6.37
N ALA A 144 -7.63 -8.63 -7.21
CA ALA A 144 -7.45 -7.18 -7.34
C ALA A 144 -8.78 -6.46 -7.68
N ILE A 145 -9.63 -7.08 -8.49
CA ILE A 145 -10.96 -6.56 -8.83
C ILE A 145 -11.86 -6.51 -7.58
N GLN A 146 -11.85 -7.55 -6.74
CA GLN A 146 -12.63 -7.58 -5.51
C GLN A 146 -12.11 -6.56 -4.48
N TRP A 147 -10.79 -6.43 -4.33
CA TRP A 147 -10.19 -5.39 -3.49
C TRP A 147 -10.52 -3.98 -3.96
N ALA A 148 -10.47 -3.73 -5.28
CA ALA A 148 -10.89 -2.45 -5.85
C ALA A 148 -12.37 -2.16 -5.59
N LYS A 149 -13.24 -3.19 -5.62
CA LYS A 149 -14.67 -3.04 -5.28
C LYS A 149 -14.82 -2.64 -3.81
N ARG A 150 -14.15 -3.37 -2.92
CA ARG A 150 -14.16 -3.10 -1.49
C ARG A 150 -13.65 -1.69 -1.16
N TRP A 151 -12.54 -1.29 -1.77
CA TRP A 151 -11.99 0.06 -1.60
C TRP A 151 -12.94 1.16 -2.08
N ASN A 152 -13.62 0.94 -3.21
CA ASN A 152 -14.62 1.91 -3.69
C ASN A 152 -15.82 2.02 -2.71
N GLN A 153 -16.24 0.91 -2.11
CA GLN A 153 -17.26 0.95 -1.05
C GLN A 153 -16.80 1.80 0.13
N PHE A 154 -15.58 1.61 0.62
CA PHE A 154 -15.01 2.45 1.70
C PHE A 154 -14.94 3.92 1.33
N ARG A 155 -14.55 4.24 0.10
CA ARG A 155 -14.52 5.62 -0.37
C ARG A 155 -15.91 6.26 -0.38
N GLU A 156 -16.94 5.50 -0.76
CA GLU A 156 -18.33 5.97 -0.73
C GLU A 156 -18.81 6.15 0.72
N TYR A 157 -18.54 5.18 1.59
CA TYR A 157 -18.88 5.25 3.01
C TYR A 157 -18.19 6.39 3.75
N ALA A 158 -16.95 6.71 3.41
CA ALA A 158 -16.22 7.86 3.95
C ALA A 158 -16.89 9.21 3.61
N THR A 159 -17.88 9.24 2.71
CA THR A 159 -18.64 10.45 2.34
C THR A 159 -20.03 10.50 2.95
N PHE A 160 -20.43 9.47 3.69
CA PHE A 160 -21.73 9.42 4.33
C PHE A 160 -21.70 10.09 5.69
N THR A 161 -22.83 10.69 6.07
CA THR A 161 -23.02 11.36 7.37
C THR A 161 -23.30 10.38 8.50
N TYR A 162 -23.59 9.12 8.18
CA TYR A 162 -23.87 8.06 9.14
C TYR A 162 -22.76 7.03 9.08
N SER A 163 -22.18 6.71 10.25
CA SER A 163 -21.19 5.63 10.37
C SER A 163 -21.81 4.28 10.03
N ILE A 164 -21.02 3.42 9.39
CA ILE A 164 -21.37 2.02 9.10
C ILE A 164 -21.27 1.09 10.32
N CYS A 165 -21.11 1.62 11.53
CA CYS A 165 -20.93 0.87 12.80
C CYS A 165 -22.09 -0.07 13.20
N GLU A 166 -23.08 -0.34 12.33
CA GLU A 166 -24.11 -1.36 12.57
C GLU A 166 -23.81 -2.63 11.74
N GLY A 167 -22.95 -3.52 12.28
CA GLY A 167 -22.77 -4.89 11.74
C GLY A 167 -21.31 -5.34 11.56
N ASP A 168 -20.80 -5.27 10.34
CA ASP A 168 -19.56 -5.93 9.87
C ASP A 168 -18.26 -5.15 10.22
N GLU A 169 -18.24 -4.39 11.32
CA GLU A 169 -17.13 -3.50 11.68
C GLU A 169 -15.77 -4.22 11.75
N GLY A 170 -15.75 -5.45 12.29
CA GLY A 170 -14.54 -6.26 12.38
C GLY A 170 -13.95 -6.63 11.02
N GLU A 171 -14.77 -7.00 10.03
CA GLU A 171 -14.29 -7.33 8.68
C GLU A 171 -13.76 -6.06 7.98
N TYR A 172 -14.43 -4.92 8.18
CA TYR A 172 -13.99 -3.65 7.59
C TYR A 172 -12.67 -3.15 8.18
N LEU A 173 -12.49 -3.27 9.50
CA LEU A 173 -11.23 -2.93 10.16
C LEU A 173 -10.08 -3.80 9.67
N GLU A 174 -10.30 -5.11 9.55
CA GLU A 174 -9.31 -6.04 9.00
C GLU A 174 -8.94 -5.66 7.55
N ASP A 175 -9.91 -5.31 6.73
CA ASP A 175 -9.65 -4.89 5.35
C ASP A 175 -8.83 -3.60 5.26
N PHE A 176 -9.06 -2.64 6.16
CA PHE A 176 -8.21 -1.43 6.25
C PHE A 176 -6.79 -1.74 6.67
N GLU A 177 -6.59 -2.67 7.62
CA GLU A 177 -5.25 -3.13 7.99
C GLU A 177 -4.53 -3.77 6.79
N TYR A 178 -5.23 -4.59 6.01
CA TYR A 178 -4.71 -5.15 4.76
C TYR A 178 -4.32 -4.07 3.74
N PHE A 179 -5.11 -3.00 3.61
CA PHE A 179 -4.76 -1.88 2.72
C PHE A 179 -3.53 -1.11 3.18
N LEU A 180 -3.37 -0.89 4.50
CA LEU A 180 -2.18 -0.26 5.06
C LEU A 180 -0.94 -1.12 4.77
N LYS A 181 -1.01 -2.43 5.05
CA LYS A 181 0.04 -3.40 4.74
C LYS A 181 0.37 -3.46 3.25
N LEU A 182 -0.63 -3.34 2.37
CA LEU A 182 -0.43 -3.27 0.91
C LEU A 182 0.47 -2.09 0.51
N VAL A 183 0.22 -0.89 1.03
CA VAL A 183 1.03 0.29 0.70
C VAL A 183 2.45 0.13 1.21
N GLU A 184 2.63 -0.44 2.41
CA GLU A 184 3.95 -0.74 2.96
C GLU A 184 4.71 -1.77 2.11
N ALA A 185 4.05 -2.87 1.73
CA ALA A 185 4.66 -3.92 0.93
C ALA A 185 5.11 -3.39 -0.43
N ILE A 186 4.26 -2.59 -1.09
CA ILE A 186 4.61 -1.96 -2.37
C ILE A 186 5.76 -0.97 -2.20
N TYR A 187 5.75 -0.18 -1.13
CA TYR A 187 6.85 0.75 -0.82
C TYR A 187 8.18 0.02 -0.64
N LEU A 188 8.19 -1.10 0.09
CA LEU A 188 9.39 -1.91 0.30
C LEU A 188 9.93 -2.52 -1.00
N ILE A 189 9.04 -2.98 -1.88
CA ILE A 189 9.41 -3.48 -3.23
C ILE A 189 9.97 -2.34 -4.08
N HIS A 190 9.32 -1.18 -4.09
CA HIS A 190 9.82 -0.01 -4.81
C HIS A 190 11.22 0.40 -4.33
N LEU A 191 11.43 0.49 -3.01
CA LEU A 191 12.74 0.82 -2.45
C LEU A 191 13.80 -0.22 -2.82
N SER A 192 13.47 -1.51 -2.78
CA SER A 192 14.44 -2.56 -3.12
C SER A 192 14.87 -2.45 -4.58
N GLN A 193 13.94 -2.20 -5.50
CA GLN A 193 14.24 -2.01 -6.92
C GLN A 193 15.05 -0.73 -7.18
N LYS A 194 14.74 0.36 -6.47
CA LYS A 194 15.41 1.66 -6.65
C LYS A 194 16.85 1.67 -6.14
N TYR A 195 17.08 1.16 -4.92
CA TYR A 195 18.37 1.26 -4.27
C TYR A 195 19.27 0.05 -4.51
N ILE A 196 18.69 -1.10 -4.85
CA ILE A 196 19.44 -2.34 -5.09
C ILE A 196 19.11 -2.81 -6.51
N PRO A 197 19.53 -2.03 -7.54
CA PRO A 197 19.34 -2.45 -8.91
C PRO A 197 20.03 -3.79 -9.08
N LEU A 198 19.27 -4.77 -9.55
CA LEU A 198 19.80 -6.09 -9.86
C LEU A 198 20.97 -5.87 -10.83
N ALA A 199 22.18 -6.21 -10.39
CA ALA A 199 23.32 -6.27 -11.29
C ALA A 199 22.89 -7.15 -12.46
N ASN A 200 22.85 -6.55 -13.67
CA ASN A 200 22.36 -7.18 -14.89
C ASN A 200 22.94 -8.60 -14.98
N SER A 201 22.07 -9.59 -14.82
CA SER A 201 22.34 -10.99 -15.15
C SER A 201 22.29 -11.16 -16.65
#